data_AF-A0A2E4ADE5-F1
#
_entry.id   AF-A0A2E4ADE5-F1
#
_cell.length_a   1.000
_cell.length_b   1.000
_cell.length_c   1.000
_cell.angle_alpha   90.00
_cell.angle_beta   90.00
_cell.angle_gamma   90.00
#
_symmetry.space_group_name_H-M   'P 1'
#
loop_
_entity.id
_entity.type
_entity.pdbx_description
1 polymer ?
#
loop_
_entity_poly.entity_id
_entity_poly.type
_entity_poly.pdbx_seq_one_letter_code
_entity_poly.pdbx_strand_id
1 'polypeptide(L)'
;MKILLMIAITILSVCCVGNKLGGNNYGVSVQDYVQIYSNDEAELLADGNILSITSEGFQIIWTAPPYKGKEVFIPYSMIGSVLKGECDS
;
A
#
# COMPACT_ATOMS: atom_id res chain seq x y z
N MET A 1 -15.24 43.53 18.76
CA MET A 1 -14.11 42.63 19.10
C MET A 1 -14.09 41.52 18.06
N LYS A 2 -13.08 41.49 17.18
CA LYS A 2 -12.93 40.46 16.13
C LYS A 2 -12.04 39.36 16.71
N ILE A 3 -12.63 38.22 17.06
CA ILE A 3 -11.85 37.04 17.45
C ILE A 3 -11.41 36.35 16.16
N LEU A 4 -10.14 36.53 15.85
CA LEU A 4 -9.42 35.86 14.77
C LEU A 4 -9.18 34.41 15.24
N LEU A 5 -10.11 33.50 14.95
CA LEU A 5 -9.88 32.08 15.20
C LEU A 5 -9.08 31.51 14.02
N MET A 6 -7.77 31.70 14.08
CA MET A 6 -6.81 31.08 13.16
C MET A 6 -6.76 29.59 13.50
N ILE A 7 -7.63 28.80 12.86
CA ILE A 7 -7.61 27.34 12.96
C ILE A 7 -6.35 26.88 12.22
N ALA A 8 -5.29 26.63 12.98
CA ALA A 8 -4.12 25.89 12.51
C ALA A 8 -4.57 24.45 12.24
N ILE A 9 -4.92 24.15 10.98
CA ILE A 9 -5.09 22.77 10.53
C ILE A 9 -3.69 22.19 10.41
N THR A 10 -3.18 21.67 11.53
CA THR A 10 -2.04 20.75 11.52
C THR A 10 -2.47 19.52 10.73
N ILE A 11 -2.12 19.49 9.45
CA ILE A 11 -2.23 18.29 8.61
C ILE A 11 -1.24 17.31 9.21
N LEU A 12 -1.76 16.43 10.06
CA LEU A 12 -1.06 15.31 10.65
C LEU A 12 -0.66 14.39 9.49
N SER A 13 0.55 14.58 8.98
CA SER A 13 1.20 13.65 8.05
C SER A 13 1.56 12.39 8.84
N VAL A 14 0.59 11.49 9.01
CA VAL A 14 0.78 10.19 9.65
C VAL A 14 1.49 9.28 8.64
N CYS A 15 2.77 9.01 8.89
CA CYS A 15 3.54 8.06 8.11
C CYS A 15 2.95 6.66 8.30
N CYS A 16 2.39 6.07 7.25
CA CYS A 16 2.15 4.63 7.19
C CYS A 16 3.49 3.92 7.42
N VAL A 17 3.64 3.26 8.58
CA VAL A 17 4.80 2.40 8.83
C VAL A 17 4.43 1.03 8.27
N GLY A 18 5.00 0.68 7.12
CA GLY A 18 4.78 -0.62 6.50
C GLY A 18 5.47 -1.73 7.28
N ASN A 19 4.74 -2.79 7.63
CA ASN A 19 5.32 -4.00 8.20
C ASN A 19 5.75 -4.95 7.07
N LYS A 20 7.02 -5.34 7.03
CA LYS A 20 7.57 -6.27 6.03
C LYS A 20 7.12 -7.70 6.34
N LEU A 21 6.35 -8.28 5.42
CA LEU A 21 5.82 -9.63 5.55
C LEU A 21 6.59 -10.55 4.59
N GLY A 22 7.16 -11.63 5.13
CA GLY A 22 8.00 -12.59 4.40
C GLY A 22 7.36 -13.98 4.33
N GLY A 23 7.33 -14.58 3.14
CA GLY A 23 6.89 -15.95 2.87
C GLY A 23 5.68 -16.04 1.92
N ASN A 24 5.27 -17.26 1.58
CA ASN A 24 4.12 -17.52 0.69
C ASN A 24 2.76 -17.12 1.30
N ASN A 25 2.76 -16.72 2.58
CA ASN A 25 1.60 -16.21 3.29
C ASN A 25 1.94 -14.82 3.80
N TYR A 26 1.68 -13.82 2.96
CA TYR A 26 2.00 -12.42 3.24
C TYR A 26 1.09 -11.81 4.32
N GLY A 27 0.19 -12.54 4.97
CA GLY A 27 -0.62 -12.01 6.08
C GLY A 27 -1.55 -10.84 5.69
N VAL A 28 -1.87 -10.73 4.40
CA VAL A 28 -2.71 -9.68 3.83
C VAL A 28 -4.09 -10.23 3.44
N SER A 29 -5.07 -9.35 3.40
CA SER A 29 -6.45 -9.60 3.01
C SER A 29 -6.88 -8.69 1.87
N VAL A 30 -7.96 -9.05 1.19
CA VAL A 30 -8.61 -8.14 0.23
C VAL A 30 -8.97 -6.83 0.94
N GLN A 31 -8.81 -5.71 0.24
CA GLN A 31 -8.89 -4.32 0.72
C GLN A 31 -7.70 -3.81 1.52
N ASP A 32 -6.76 -4.65 1.97
CA ASP A 32 -5.53 -4.15 2.60
C ASP A 32 -4.76 -3.27 1.63
N TYR A 33 -4.22 -2.17 2.14
CA TYR A 33 -3.28 -1.33 1.41
C TYR A 33 -1.87 -1.89 1.56
N VAL A 34 -1.19 -2.07 0.43
CA VAL A 34 0.13 -2.71 0.37
C VAL A 34 1.07 -1.99 -0.59
N GLN A 35 2.36 -2.07 -0.28
CA GLN A 35 3.45 -1.80 -1.22
C GLN A 35 4.15 -3.12 -1.54
N ILE A 36 4.32 -3.43 -2.82
CA ILE A 36 4.94 -4.67 -3.29
C ILE A 36 6.22 -4.34 -4.04
N TYR A 37 7.30 -4.99 -3.64
CA TYR A 37 8.63 -4.83 -4.25
C TYR A 37 9.08 -6.11 -4.94
N SER A 38 9.90 -5.94 -5.99
CA SER A 38 10.54 -7.03 -6.73
C SER A 38 11.44 -7.92 -5.87
N ASN A 39 11.82 -9.09 -6.38
CA ASN A 39 12.71 -10.05 -5.70
C ASN A 39 14.04 -9.46 -5.23
N ASP A 40 14.57 -8.47 -5.93
CA ASP A 40 15.79 -7.75 -5.59
C ASP A 40 15.53 -6.47 -4.76
N GLU A 41 14.27 -6.24 -4.37
CA GLU A 41 13.78 -5.06 -3.63
C GLU A 41 14.11 -3.72 -4.31
N ALA A 42 14.45 -3.73 -5.60
CA ALA A 42 14.86 -2.53 -6.35
C ALA A 42 13.70 -1.82 -7.07
N GLU A 43 12.63 -2.54 -7.39
CA GLU A 43 11.49 -2.03 -8.15
C GLU A 43 10.20 -2.09 -7.33
N LEU A 44 9.47 -0.97 -7.29
CA LEU A 44 8.11 -0.90 -6.76
C LEU A 44 7.14 -1.44 -7.81
N LEU A 45 6.63 -2.65 -7.58
CA LEU A 45 5.70 -3.34 -8.48
C LEU A 45 4.26 -2.87 -8.31
N ALA A 46 3.87 -2.49 -7.07
CA ALA A 46 2.55 -1.95 -6.76
C ALA A 46 2.56 -1.11 -5.48
N ASP A 47 1.72 -0.08 -5.46
CA ASP A 47 1.41 0.76 -4.28
C ASP A 47 -0.10 1.03 -4.30
N GLY A 48 -0.86 0.22 -3.54
CA GLY A 48 -2.30 0.18 -3.71
C GLY A 48 -3.07 -0.81 -2.82
N ASN A 49 -4.39 -0.88 -3.01
CA ASN A 49 -5.25 -1.83 -2.29
C ASN A 49 -5.37 -3.15 -3.03
N ILE A 50 -5.39 -4.26 -2.29
CA ILE A 50 -5.67 -5.59 -2.84
C ILE A 50 -7.13 -5.68 -3.26
N LEU A 51 -7.37 -5.97 -4.53
CA LEU A 51 -8.68 -6.28 -5.08
C LEU A 51 -9.02 -7.77 -4.97
N SER A 52 -8.04 -8.63 -5.24
CA SER A 52 -8.19 -10.09 -5.14
C SER A 52 -6.85 -10.77 -4.83
N ILE A 53 -6.94 -11.92 -4.16
CA ILE A 53 -5.83 -12.82 -3.87
C ILE A 53 -6.14 -14.14 -4.57
N THR A 54 -5.28 -14.55 -5.50
CA THR A 54 -5.42 -15.81 -6.24
C THR A 54 -4.31 -16.78 -5.86
N SER A 55 -4.37 -18.00 -6.42
CA SER A 55 -3.27 -18.96 -6.32
C SER A 55 -2.00 -18.53 -7.07
N GLU A 56 -2.09 -17.53 -7.95
CA GLU A 56 -0.99 -17.10 -8.82
C GLU A 56 -0.38 -15.76 -8.37
N GLY A 57 -1.13 -14.93 -7.64
CA GLY A 57 -0.64 -13.64 -7.18
C GLY A 57 -1.73 -12.71 -6.64
N PHE A 58 -1.46 -11.41 -6.72
CA PHE A 58 -2.35 -10.35 -6.29
C PHE A 58 -2.88 -9.54 -7.45
N GLN A 59 -4.17 -9.19 -7.43
CA GLN A 59 -4.71 -8.09 -8.22
C GLN A 59 -4.80 -6.86 -7.33
N ILE A 60 -4.19 -5.75 -7.76
CA ILE A 60 -4.06 -4.53 -6.98
C ILE A 60 -4.55 -3.33 -7.79
N ILE A 61 -5.28 -2.42 -7.14
CA ILE A 61 -5.56 -1.10 -7.69
C ILE A 61 -4.59 -0.09 -7.07
N TRP A 62 -3.82 0.57 -7.93
CA TRP A 62 -2.90 1.61 -7.52
C TRP A 62 -3.65 2.77 -6.87
N THR A 63 -3.20 3.22 -5.70
CA THR A 63 -3.82 4.37 -5.01
C THR A 63 -2.95 5.62 -5.06
N ALA A 64 -1.64 5.46 -5.31
CA ALA A 64 -0.68 6.55 -5.45
C ALA A 64 -0.50 7.02 -6.92
N PRO A 65 -0.32 8.33 -7.17
CA PRO A 65 0.14 8.84 -8.47
C PRO A 65 1.53 8.29 -8.86
N PRO A 66 1.87 8.20 -10.16
CA PRO A 66 1.08 8.63 -11.32
C PRO A 66 0.05 7.60 -11.79
N TYR A 67 0.04 6.39 -11.22
CA TYR A 67 -0.77 5.27 -11.70
C TYR A 67 -2.11 5.10 -10.97
N LYS A 68 -2.51 6.07 -10.14
CA LYS A 68 -3.76 6.01 -9.35
C LYS A 68 -4.96 5.56 -10.18
N GLY A 69 -5.66 4.54 -9.69
CA GLY A 69 -6.83 3.93 -10.31
C GLY A 69 -6.52 2.84 -11.34
N LYS A 70 -5.24 2.63 -11.70
CA LYS A 70 -4.84 1.53 -12.57
C LYS A 70 -4.86 0.22 -11.81
N GLU A 71 -5.41 -0.82 -12.43
CA GLU A 71 -5.31 -2.19 -11.93
C GLU A 71 -4.08 -2.90 -12.50
N VAL A 72 -3.44 -3.73 -11.66
CA VAL A 72 -2.30 -4.55 -12.05
C VAL A 72 -2.41 -5.92 -11.39
N PHE A 73 -1.98 -6.95 -12.11
CA PHE A 73 -1.76 -8.28 -11.56
C PHE A 73 -0.27 -8.49 -11.31
N ILE A 74 0.09 -8.85 -10.07
CA ILE A 74 1.48 -9.13 -9.66
C ILE A 74 1.60 -10.61 -9.29
N PRO A 75 2.31 -11.42 -10.09
CA PRO A 75 2.50 -12.84 -9.79
C PRO A 75 3.48 -13.03 -8.62
N TYR A 76 3.26 -14.07 -7.81
CA TYR A 76 4.13 -14.36 -6.65
C TYR A 76 5.61 -14.53 -7.02
N SER A 77 5.91 -15.00 -8.23
CA SER A 77 7.28 -15.17 -8.72
C SER A 77 8.07 -13.87 -8.87
N MET A 78 7.39 -12.73 -8.91
CA MET A 78 8.03 -11.41 -9.00
C MET A 78 8.23 -10.76 -7.63
N ILE A 79 7.57 -11.26 -6.58
CA ILE A 79 7.47 -10.58 -5.29
C ILE A 79 8.65 -10.97 -4.39
N GLY A 80 9.48 -9.98 -4.05
CA GLY A 80 10.48 -10.12 -3.01
C GLY A 80 9.91 -9.82 -1.63
N SER A 81 9.12 -8.74 -1.54
CA SER A 81 8.49 -8.35 -0.28
C SER A 81 7.14 -7.65 -0.46
N VAL A 82 6.31 -7.78 0.56
CA VAL A 82 5.04 -7.06 0.69
C VAL A 82 5.09 -6.29 2.01
N LEU A 83 4.89 -4.98 1.93
CA LEU A 83 4.70 -4.12 3.09
C LEU A 83 3.21 -3.84 3.23
N LYS A 84 2.60 -4.27 4.34
CA LYS A 84 1.22 -3.89 4.65
C LYS A 84 1.23 -2.54 5.36
N GLY A 85 0.53 -1.55 4.80
CA GLY A 85 0.32 -0.28 5.47
C GLY A 85 -0.82 -0.42 6.48
N GLU A 86 -0.54 -0.16 7.74
CA GLU A 86 -1.57 -0.02 8.77
C GLU A 86 -1.89 1.47 8.91
N CYS A 87 -3.14 1.84 8.61
CA CYS A 87 -3.66 3.13 9.06
C CYS A 87 -4.01 2.94 10.54
N ASP A 88 -3.14 3.38 11.44
CA ASP A 88 -3.55 3.56 12.84
C ASP A 88 -4.69 4.59 12.88
N SER A 89 -5.86 4.12 13.32
CA SER A 89 -7.12 4.85 13.46
C SER A 89 -7.04 6.00 14.46
#